data_AF-A0A2K9C2I9-F1
#
_entry.id   AF-A0A2K9C2I9-F1
#
_cell.length_a   1.000
_cell.length_b   1.000
_cell.length_c   1.000
_cell.angle_alpha   90.00
_cell.angle_beta   90.00
_cell.angle_gamma   90.00
#
_symmetry.space_group_name_H-M   'P 1'
#
loop_
_entity.id
_entity.type
_entity.pdbx_description
1 polymer ?
#
loop_
_entity_poly.entity_id
_entity_poly.type
_entity_poly.pdbx_seq_one_letter_code
_entity_poly.pdbx_strand_id
1 'polypeptide(L)'
;MFEIGFTELMLVGIVALLVLGPERLPVAARAVGRVLGQARRAMHTLRTQVEREIDLPALDSAPLQRLEQDLRQGIRLDTQPANDAAAPVIAKENAS
;
A
#
# COMPACT_ATOMS: atom_id res chain seq x y z
N MET A 1 3.21 -25.30 -14.14
CA MET A 1 2.75 -25.32 -15.54
C MET A 1 2.91 -23.90 -16.08
N PHE A 2 3.79 -23.71 -17.07
CA PHE A 2 4.36 -22.42 -17.51
C PHE A 2 5.32 -21.75 -16.51
N GLU A 3 6.50 -22.34 -16.38
CA GLU A 3 7.67 -21.58 -15.93
C GLU A 3 8.02 -20.62 -17.07
N ILE A 4 7.97 -19.30 -16.84
CA ILE A 4 8.51 -18.33 -17.81
C ILE A 4 10.03 -18.42 -17.72
N GLY A 5 10.58 -19.47 -18.31
CA GLY A 5 12.00 -19.72 -18.39
C GLY A 5 12.62 -19.12 -19.66
N PHE A 6 13.96 -19.13 -19.70
CA PHE A 6 14.70 -18.71 -20.89
C PHE A 6 14.32 -19.55 -22.13
N THR A 7 14.09 -20.85 -21.94
CA THR A 7 13.73 -21.80 -23.01
C THR A 7 12.37 -21.45 -23.64
N GLU A 8 11.32 -21.25 -22.84
CA GLU A 8 10.00 -20.81 -23.35
C GLU A 8 10.09 -19.50 -24.12
N LEU A 9 10.85 -18.51 -23.61
CA LEU A 9 11.03 -17.23 -24.31
C LEU A 9 11.70 -17.43 -25.67
N MET A 10 12.71 -18.30 -25.75
CA MET A 10 13.39 -18.62 -27.01
C MET A 10 12.44 -19.30 -28.01
N LEU A 11 11.63 -20.27 -27.54
CA LEU A 11 10.64 -20.94 -28.37
C LEU A 11 9.60 -19.96 -28.93
N VAL A 12 9.03 -19.11 -28.08
CA VAL A 12 8.08 -18.06 -28.50
C VAL A 12 8.73 -17.09 -29.48
N GLY A 13 10.00 -16.71 -29.23
CA GLY A 13 10.78 -15.87 -30.14
C GLY A 13 10.91 -16.50 -31.53
N ILE A 14 11.30 -17.78 -31.61
CA ILE A 14 11.41 -18.50 -32.89
C ILE A 14 10.07 -18.56 -33.62
N VAL A 15 8.98 -18.90 -32.91
CA VAL A 15 7.63 -18.96 -33.50
C VAL A 15 7.20 -17.57 -34.00
N ALA A 16 7.45 -16.51 -33.22
CA ALA A 16 7.13 -15.15 -33.62
C ALA A 16 7.93 -14.72 -34.87
N LEU A 17 9.21 -15.11 -34.98
CA LEU A 17 10.03 -14.86 -36.15
C LEU A 17 9.52 -15.62 -37.39
N LEU A 18 9.02 -16.84 -37.23
CA LEU A 18 8.44 -17.61 -38.35
C LEU A 18 7.09 -17.04 -38.83
N VAL A 19 6.21 -16.68 -37.90
CA VAL A 19 4.85 -16.20 -38.21
C VAL A 19 4.87 -14.78 -38.76
N LEU A 20 5.57 -13.87 -38.08
CA LEU A 20 5.57 -12.46 -38.42
C LEU A 20 6.73 -12.10 -39.36
N GLY A 21 7.84 -12.82 -39.28
CA GLY A 21 9.08 -12.55 -40.00
C GLY A 21 10.12 -11.79 -39.14
N PRO A 22 11.43 -12.04 -39.34
CA PRO A 22 12.50 -11.41 -38.57
C PRO A 22 12.58 -9.89 -38.75
N GLU A 23 12.16 -9.37 -39.90
CA GLU A 23 12.16 -7.93 -40.17
C GLU A 23 10.96 -7.21 -39.55
N ARG A 24 9.83 -7.91 -39.41
CA ARG A 24 8.55 -7.30 -38.97
C ARG A 24 8.35 -7.36 -37.46
N LEU A 25 8.88 -8.37 -36.79
CA LEU A 25 8.87 -8.48 -35.32
C LEU A 25 9.44 -7.23 -34.63
N PRO A 26 10.65 -6.73 -34.95
CA PRO A 26 11.19 -5.55 -34.29
C PRO A 26 10.37 -4.28 -34.60
N VAL A 27 9.76 -4.20 -35.79
CA VAL A 27 8.88 -3.08 -36.15
C VAL A 27 7.61 -3.09 -35.30
N ALA A 28 6.97 -4.26 -35.15
CA ALA A 28 5.79 -4.43 -34.30
C ALA A 28 6.10 -4.14 -32.82
N ALA A 29 7.21 -4.67 -32.30
CA ALA A 29 7.66 -4.40 -30.94
C ALA A 29 7.92 -2.90 -30.71
N ARG A 30 8.52 -2.20 -31.68
CA ARG A 30 8.71 -0.75 -31.61
C ARG A 30 7.39 0.01 -31.66
N ALA A 31 6.43 -0.41 -32.48
CA ALA A 31 5.12 0.23 -32.57
C ALA A 31 4.37 0.14 -31.22
N VAL A 32 4.27 -1.08 -30.67
CA VAL A 32 3.66 -1.31 -29.35
C VAL A 32 4.44 -0.57 -28.26
N GLY A 33 5.76 -0.63 -28.30
CA GLY A 33 6.64 0.05 -27.34
C GLY A 33 6.49 1.58 -27.36
N ARG A 34 6.22 2.19 -28.52
CA ARG A 34 5.93 3.64 -28.60
C ARG A 34 4.63 3.99 -27.91
N VAL A 35 3.57 3.23 -28.15
CA VAL A 35 2.25 3.46 -27.51
C VAL A 35 2.36 3.25 -26.00
N LEU A 36 2.93 2.12 -25.57
CA LEU A 36 3.09 1.81 -24.15
C LEU A 36 4.03 2.80 -23.45
N GLY A 37 5.08 3.25 -24.14
CA GLY A 37 6.02 4.26 -23.63
C GLY A 37 5.40 5.65 -23.54
N GLN A 38 4.48 6.01 -24.43
CA GLN A 38 3.70 7.25 -24.32
C GLN A 38 2.72 7.17 -23.17
N ALA A 39 1.98 6.06 -23.04
CA ALA A 39 1.07 5.82 -21.93
C ALA A 39 1.80 5.86 -20.58
N ARG A 40 2.94 5.18 -20.45
CA ARG A 40 3.76 5.20 -19.23
C ARG A 40 4.23 6.61 -18.88
N ARG A 41 4.63 7.41 -19.87
CA ARG A 41 5.02 8.82 -19.67
C ARG A 41 3.84 9.67 -19.21
N ALA A 42 2.68 9.52 -19.84
CA ALA A 42 1.47 10.22 -19.42
C ALA A 42 1.09 9.88 -17.97
N MET A 43 1.09 8.59 -17.61
CA MET A 43 0.83 8.14 -16.23
C MET A 43 1.85 8.70 -15.24
N HIS A 44 3.12 8.76 -15.62
CA HIS A 44 4.16 9.38 -14.78
C HIS A 44 3.91 10.87 -14.58
N THR A 45 3.58 11.61 -15.65
CA THR A 45 3.26 13.03 -15.58
C THR A 45 2.03 13.30 -14.71
N LEU A 46 0.96 12.50 -14.86
CA LEU A 46 -0.23 12.59 -14.02
C LEU A 46 0.11 12.31 -12.56
N ARG A 47 0.88 11.24 -12.28
CA ARG A 47 1.35 10.94 -10.91
C ARG A 47 2.13 12.12 -10.33
N THR A 48 3.04 12.73 -11.09
CA THR A 48 3.83 13.87 -10.60
C THR A 48 3.03 15.16 -10.43
N GLN A 49 1.94 15.36 -11.18
CA GLN A 49 1.04 16.50 -10.99
C GLN A 49 0.16 16.28 -9.77
N VAL A 50 -0.40 15.07 -9.65
CA VAL A 50 -1.18 14.65 -8.49
C VAL A 50 -0.34 14.77 -7.22
N GLU A 51 0.87 14.22 -7.15
CA GLU A 51 1.77 14.35 -5.97
C GLU A 51 2.12 15.81 -5.62
N ARG A 52 2.06 16.74 -6.59
CA ARG A 52 2.34 18.17 -6.34
C ARG A 52 1.13 18.94 -5.85
N GLU A 53 -0.09 18.53 -6.23
CA GLU A 53 -1.35 19.14 -5.79
C GLU A 53 -1.90 18.45 -4.53
N ILE A 54 -1.66 17.15 -4.42
CA ILE A 54 -1.88 16.29 -3.28
C ILE A 54 -0.55 16.24 -2.53
N ASP A 55 -0.29 17.28 -1.73
CA ASP A 55 0.58 17.16 -0.54
C ASP A 55 -0.17 16.35 0.55
N LEU A 56 -0.98 15.36 0.15
CA LEU A 56 -1.48 14.38 1.08
C LEU A 56 -0.30 13.44 1.29
N PRO A 57 0.18 13.28 2.53
CA PRO A 57 1.19 12.28 2.82
C PRO A 57 0.72 11.01 2.16
N ALA A 58 1.60 10.42 1.34
CA ALA A 58 1.34 9.20 0.61
C ALA A 58 0.61 8.21 1.52
N LEU A 59 -0.08 7.26 0.91
CA LEU A 59 -0.73 6.12 1.57
C LEU A 59 0.28 5.22 2.33
N ASP A 60 1.25 5.79 3.02
CA ASP A 60 1.98 5.19 4.11
C ASP A 60 0.95 4.80 5.16
N SER A 61 1.16 3.65 5.76
CA SER A 61 0.48 3.12 6.93
C SER A 61 0.43 4.06 8.17
N ALA A 62 0.90 5.30 8.05
CA ALA A 62 0.91 6.30 9.11
C ALA A 62 -0.49 6.70 9.62
N PRO A 63 -1.54 6.90 8.79
CA PRO A 63 -2.89 7.18 9.29
C PRO A 63 -3.49 6.00 10.06
N LEU A 64 -3.21 4.76 9.61
CA LEU A 64 -3.71 3.54 10.26
C LEU A 64 -3.03 3.31 11.62
N GLN A 65 -1.72 3.55 11.71
CA GLN A 65 -0.98 3.46 12.97
C GLN A 65 -1.42 4.52 13.99
N ARG A 66 -1.72 5.74 13.55
CA ARG A 66 -2.26 6.80 14.43
C ARG A 66 -3.65 6.45 14.96
N LEU A 67 -4.51 5.91 14.11
CA LEU A 67 -5.85 5.49 14.51
C LEU A 67 -5.82 4.33 15.52
N GLU A 68 -4.93 3.36 15.35
CA GLU A 68 -4.70 2.30 16.34
C GLU A 68 -4.19 2.84 17.68
N GLN A 69 -3.33 3.87 17.66
CA GLN A 69 -2.82 4.51 18.88
C GLN A 69 -3.92 5.26 19.64
N ASP A 70 -4.77 6.02 18.94
CA ASP A 70 -5.91 6.72 19.55
C ASP A 70 -6.94 5.74 20.14
N LEU A 71 -7.22 4.62 19.45
CA LEU A 71 -8.07 3.55 19.98
C LEU A 71 -7.45 2.93 21.25
N ARG A 72 -6.14 2.65 21.26
CA ARG A 72 -5.43 2.13 22.43
C ARG A 72 -5.41 3.11 23.61
N GLN A 73 -5.38 4.41 23.35
CA GLN A 73 -5.44 5.46 24.38
C GLN A 73 -6.87 5.67 24.90
N GLY A 74 -7.86 5.72 24.00
CA GLY A 74 -9.28 5.87 24.36
C GLY A 74 -9.81 4.69 25.17
N ILE A 75 -9.36 3.46 24.88
CA ILE A 75 -9.75 2.26 25.65
C ILE A 75 -9.20 2.26 27.08
N ARG A 76 -8.19 3.08 27.40
CA ARG A 76 -7.61 3.16 28.76
C ARG A 76 -8.40 4.07 29.73
N LEU A 77 -9.34 4.87 29.25
CA LEU A 77 -10.13 5.75 30.14
C LEU A 77 -11.35 5.08 30.78
N ASP A 78 -11.82 3.93 30.27
CA ASP A 78 -13.05 3.26 30.72
C ASP A 78 -12.82 2.01 31.58
N THR A 79 -11.59 1.67 31.93
CA THR A 79 -11.32 0.59 32.90
C THR A 79 -10.51 1.10 34.06
N GLN A 80 -11.15 1.93 34.88
CA GLN A 80 -10.83 1.98 36.32
C GLN A 80 -11.21 0.60 36.88
N PRO A 81 -10.25 -0.26 37.27
CA PRO A 81 -10.60 -1.42 38.06
C PRO A 81 -11.17 -0.89 39.37
N ALA A 82 -12.47 -1.11 39.56
CA ALA A 82 -13.21 -0.78 40.76
C ALA A 82 -12.73 -1.65 41.94
N ASN A 83 -11.53 -1.35 42.47
CA ASN A 83 -10.99 -2.05 43.64
C ASN A 83 -10.78 -1.15 44.86
N ASP A 84 -11.28 0.08 44.84
CA ASP A 84 -11.27 0.99 46.00
C ASP A 84 -12.56 0.94 46.84
N ALA A 85 -13.47 -0.01 46.55
CA ALA A 85 -14.79 -0.10 47.20
C ALA A 85 -14.84 -1.04 48.43
N ALA A 86 -13.73 -1.26 49.15
CA ALA A 86 -13.77 -2.02 50.40
C ALA A 86 -12.76 -1.55 51.46
N ALA A 87 -12.81 -0.27 51.83
CA ALA A 87 -12.42 0.16 53.19
C ALA A 87 -13.05 1.52 53.54
N PRO A 88 -14.17 1.57 54.27
CA PRO A 88 -14.61 2.82 54.86
C PRO A 88 -13.81 3.06 56.15
N VAL A 89 -12.92 4.03 56.06
CA VAL A 89 -12.49 4.87 57.18
C VAL A 89 -13.72 5.53 57.80
N ILE A 90 -14.08 5.16 59.03
CA ILE A 90 -14.97 5.98 59.87
C ILE A 90 -14.24 6.31 61.18
N ALA A 91 -13.75 7.54 61.20
CA ALA A 91 -13.81 8.50 62.29
C ALA A 91 -13.55 7.99 63.72
N LYS A 92 -12.33 8.26 64.17
CA LYS A 92 -12.07 8.69 65.54
C LYS A 92 -12.79 10.04 65.78
N GLU A 93 -13.21 10.27 67.03
CA GLU A 93 -13.36 11.59 67.70
C GLU A 93 -14.76 12.24 67.76
N ASN A 94 -15.51 11.98 68.85
CA ASN A 94 -15.89 12.96 69.89
C ASN A 94 -17.17 12.58 70.69
N ALA A 95 -17.08 12.81 72.01
CA ALA A 95 -18.15 13.07 72.99
C ALA A 95 -19.14 11.94 73.37
N SER A 96 -18.91 11.28 74.50
CA SER A 96 -19.58 11.53 75.79
C SER A 96 -19.14 10.55 76.87
#